data_AF-A0A133U9J1-F1
#
_entry.id   AF-A0A133U9J1-F1
#
_cell.length_a   1.000
_cell.length_b   1.000
_cell.length_c   1.000
_cell.angle_alpha   90.00
_cell.angle_beta   90.00
_cell.angle_gamma   90.00
#
_symmetry.space_group_name_H-M   'P 1'
#
loop_
_entity.id
_entity.type
_entity.pdbx_description
1 polymer ?
#
loop_
_entity_poly.entity_id
_entity_poly.type
_entity_poly.pdbx_seq_one_letter_code
_entity_poly.pdbx_strand_id
1 'polypeptide(L)' 'MVRWQLKKDRNGKVFSPLIRERIERWIDEERVEEDYLVWRSGYPAWKKVSETEEFGHLFE' A
#
# COMPACT_ATOMS: atom_id res chain seq x y z
N MET A 1 -12.66 -4.68 -10.51
CA MET A 1 -11.51 -5.10 -9.67
C MET A 1 -10.61 -3.90 -9.46
N VAL A 2 -10.42 -3.44 -8.22
CA VAL A 2 -9.59 -2.26 -7.90
C VAL A 2 -8.13 -2.67 -7.98
N ARG A 3 -7.35 -1.97 -8.83
CA ARG A 3 -5.91 -2.19 -8.94
C ARG A 3 -5.18 -1.29 -7.95
N TRP A 4 -4.30 -1.91 -7.18
CA TRP A 4 -3.45 -1.24 -6.22
C TRP A 4 -2.03 -1.11 -6.76
N GLN A 5 -1.34 -0.07 -6.30
CA GLN A 5 0.05 0.21 -6.55
C GLN A 5 0.72 0.50 -5.21
N LEU A 6 1.92 -0.02 -5.01
CA LEU A 6 2.70 0.17 -3.79
C LEU A 6 4.12 0.60 -4.17
N LYS A 7 4.74 1.50 -3.41
CA LYS A 7 6.16 1.82 -3.53
C LYS A 7 6.72 2.17 -2.15
N LYS A 8 8.02 1.88 -1.95
CA LYS A 8 8.69 2.13 -0.67
C LYS A 8 8.75 3.62 -0.32
N ASP A 9 9.10 4.45 -1.29
CA ASP A 9 9.28 5.88 -1.12
C ASP A 9 8.88 6.62 -2.40
N ARG A 10 9.03 7.96 -2.44
CA ARG A 10 8.62 8.78 -3.59
C ARG A 10 9.30 8.37 -4.90
N ASN A 11 10.56 7.92 -4.85
CA ASN A 11 11.39 7.49 -5.98
C ASN A 11 11.55 5.96 -6.05
N GLY A 12 10.98 5.23 -5.10
CA GLY A 12 11.06 3.78 -5.02
C GLY A 12 10.36 3.08 -6.19
N LYS A 13 10.74 1.82 -6.40
CA LYS A 13 10.12 0.96 -7.41
C LYS A 13 8.62 0.81 -7.13
N VAL A 14 7.81 1.03 -8.16
CA VAL A 14 6.37 0.79 -8.11
C VAL A 14 6.09 -0.69 -8.35
N PHE A 15 5.46 -1.32 -7.36
CA PHE A 15 4.89 -2.65 -7.45
C PHE A 15 3.43 -2.52 -7.91
N SER A 16 3.16 -2.93 -9.14
CA SER A 16 1.82 -2.99 -9.72
C SER A 16 1.76 -4.03 -10.84
N PRO A 17 0.57 -4.54 -11.19
CA PRO A 17 -0.69 -4.39 -10.47
C PRO A 17 -0.74 -5.28 -9.22
N LEU A 18 -1.21 -4.73 -8.10
CA LEU A 18 -1.46 -5.48 -6.87
C LEU A 18 -2.96 -5.57 -6.58
N ILE A 19 -3.32 -6.59 -5.82
CA ILE A 19 -4.63 -6.74 -5.17
C ILE A 19 -4.47 -6.46 -3.67
N ARG A 20 -5.58 -6.13 -3.01
CA ARG A 20 -5.60 -5.79 -1.57
C ARG A 20 -4.95 -6.90 -0.73
N GLU A 21 -5.39 -8.14 -0.90
CA GLU A 21 -4.91 -9.32 -0.15
C GLU A 21 -3.39 -9.52 -0.24
N ARG A 22 -2.78 -9.12 -1.36
CA ARG A 22 -1.32 -9.22 -1.53
C ARG A 22 -0.57 -8.16 -0.73
N ILE A 23 -1.14 -6.97 -0.58
CA ILE A 23 -0.57 -5.91 0.26
C ILE A 23 -0.74 -6.30 1.72
N GLU A 24 -1.92 -6.78 2.12
CA GLU A 24 -2.20 -7.26 3.49
C GLU A 24 -1.21 -8.34 3.90
N ARG A 25 -0.98 -9.33 3.02
CA ARG A 25 0.03 -10.37 3.27
C ARG A 25 1.45 -9.82 3.39
N TRP A 26 1.83 -8.83 2.59
CA TRP A 26 3.17 -8.25 2.70
C TRP A 26 3.38 -7.40 3.95
N ILE A 27 2.30 -6.82 4.49
CA ILE A 27 2.32 -6.14 5.78
C ILE A 27 2.51 -7.17 6.89
N ASP A 28 1.73 -8.25 6.87
CA ASP A 28 1.85 -9.39 7.81
C ASP A 28 3.24 -10.05 7.77
N GLU A 29 3.83 -10.16 6.58
CA GLU A 29 5.21 -10.66 6.38
C GLU A 29 6.31 -9.64 6.75
N GLU A 30 5.97 -8.48 7.33
CA GLU A 30 6.90 -7.38 7.67
C GLU A 30 7.73 -6.86 6.48
N ARG A 31 7.24 -7.06 5.25
CA ARG A 31 7.90 -6.60 4.01
C ARG A 31 7.50 -5.19 3.62
N VAL A 32 6.38 -4.70 4.17
CA VAL A 32 5.80 -3.39 3.92
C VAL A 32 5.66 -2.69 5.26
N GLU A 33 6.39 -1.59 5.40
CA GLU A 33 6.40 -0.77 6.61
C GLU A 33 5.32 0.32 6.50
N GLU A 34 4.94 0.91 7.64
CA GLU A 34 3.89 1.94 7.73
C GLU A 34 4.09 3.15 6.80
N ASP A 35 5.35 3.51 6.49
CA ASP A 35 5.70 4.66 5.66
C ASP A 35 5.57 4.39 4.15
N TYR A 36 5.36 3.12 3.76
CA TYR A 36 5.22 2.77 2.35
C TYR A 36 4.05 3.50 1.73
N LEU A 37 4.22 3.91 0.48
CA LEU A 37 3.21 4.66 -0.24
C LEU A 37 2.34 3.71 -1.06
N VAL A 38 1.04 3.85 -0.89
CA VAL A 38 0.02 3.09 -1.60
C VAL A 38 -0.87 4.03 -2.42
N TRP A 39 -1.30 3.53 -3.59
CA TRP A 39 -2.25 4.22 -4.44
C TRP A 39 -3.22 3.23 -5.08
N ARG A 40 -4.47 3.64 -5.29
CA ARG A 40 -5.46 2.91 -6.07
C ARG A 40 -6.25 3.83 -6.96
N SER A 41 -6.91 3.24 -7.96
CA SER A 41 -7.89 3.95 -8.79
C SER A 41 -8.95 4.61 -7.88
N GLY A 42 -9.09 5.94 -7.99
CA GLY A 42 -9.96 6.75 -7.13
C GLY A 42 -9.22 7.58 -6.07
N TYR A 43 -7.93 7.33 -5.82
CA TYR A 43 -7.14 8.17 -4.91
C TYR A 43 -6.61 9.41 -5.63
N PRO A 44 -6.74 10.62 -5.03
CA PRO A 44 -6.23 11.84 -5.63
C PRO A 44 -4.70 11.90 -5.63
N ALA A 45 -4.04 11.19 -4.71
CA ALA A 45 -2.59 11.13 -4.58
C ALA A 45 -2.16 9.84 -3.88
N TRP A 46 -0.87 9.53 -3.90
CA TRP A 46 -0.26 8.49 -3.08
C TRP A 46 -0.44 8.83 -1.59
N LYS A 47 -0.80 7.83 -0.79
CA LYS A 47 -0.95 7.96 0.66
C LYS A 47 -0.03 6.97 1.36
N LYS A 48 0.37 7.23 2.61
CA LYS A 48 1.04 6.19 3.40
C LYS A 48 0.07 5.04 3.65
N VAL A 49 0.60 3.83 3.71
CA VAL A 49 -0.21 2.63 3.89
C VAL A 49 -0.89 2.65 5.26
N SER A 50 -0.24 3.18 6.29
CA SER A 50 -0.81 3.39 7.62
C SER A 50 -1.92 4.45 7.68
N GLU A 51 -1.92 5.42 6.76
CA GLU A 51 -2.94 6.48 6.69
C GLU A 51 -4.19 6.07 5.88
N THR A 52 -4.23 4.84 5.38
CA THR A 52 -5.39 4.34 4.63
C THR A 52 -6.36 3.60 5.52
N GLU A 53 -7.66 3.73 5.24
CA GLU A 53 -8.69 2.99 5.97
C GLU A 53 -8.56 1.46 5.75
N GLU A 54 -8.04 1.06 4.59
CA GLU A 54 -7.93 -0.33 4.16
C GLU A 54 -6.78 -1.10 4.81
N PHE A 55 -5.70 -0.41 5.23
CA PHE A 55 -4.51 -1.05 5.78
C PHE A 55 -4.04 -0.45 7.10
N GLY A 56 -4.50 0.74 7.50
CA GLY A 56 -4.05 1.42 8.72
C GLY A 56 -4.22 0.58 9.97
N HIS A 57 -5.34 -0.14 10.06
CA HIS A 57 -5.65 -1.07 11.16
C HIS A 57 -4.72 -2.29 11.26
N LEU A 58 -3.85 -2.51 10.28
CA LEU A 58 -2.87 -3.62 10.29
C LEU A 58 -1.54 -3.22 10.93
N PHE A 59 -1.37 -1.94 11.29
CA PHE A 59 -0.17 -1.40 11.93
C PHE A 59 -0.41 -0.99 13.39
N GLU A 60 -1.59 -1.29 13.94
CA GLU A 60 -1.95 -1.03 15.35
C GLU A 60 -1.42 -2.11 16.32
#